data_AF-A0A8S3XC25-F1
#
_entry.id   AF-A0A8S3XC25-F1
#
_cell.length_a   1.000
_cell.length_b   1.000
_cell.length_c   1.000
_cell.angle_alpha   90.00
_cell.angle_beta   90.00
_cell.angle_gamma   90.00
#
_symmetry.space_group_name_H-M   'P 1'
#
loop_
_entity.id
_entity.type
_entity.pdbx_description
1 polymer ?
#
loop_
_entity_poly.entity_id
_entity_poly.type
_entity_poly.pdbx_seq_one_letter_code
_entity_poly.pdbx_strand_id
1 'polypeptide(L)'
;MGILRGRVDLTYRASNDPLKMHRALRIVKPNTDISGDYTCVVSTFMEEDSRTKQMIVFVPETNFRLIQNKTDDDTVNVICAADGAFPEPNLTLTTPERDYAGHSRDITSCLYNQTDPTLSCISWKL
;
A
#
# COMPACT_ATOMS: atom_id res chain seq x y z
N MET A 1 6.27 -19.69 -18.20
CA MET A 1 5.57 -18.39 -18.30
C MET A 1 4.41 -18.39 -17.30
N GLY A 2 4.68 -18.01 -16.05
CA GLY A 2 3.73 -18.04 -14.93
C GLY A 2 2.79 -16.83 -14.93
N ILE A 3 2.67 -16.14 -13.80
CA ILE A 3 1.74 -15.02 -13.55
C ILE A 3 1.83 -13.84 -14.54
N LEU A 4 2.92 -13.75 -15.30
CA LEU A 4 3.15 -12.72 -16.33
C LEU A 4 2.67 -13.12 -17.74
N ARG A 5 2.09 -14.31 -17.91
CA ARG A 5 1.66 -14.80 -19.23
C ARG A 5 0.60 -13.86 -19.83
N GLY A 6 0.86 -13.37 -21.04
CA GLY A 6 -0.04 -12.44 -21.73
C GLY A 6 -0.01 -11.00 -21.21
N ARG A 7 0.87 -10.68 -20.24
CA ARG A 7 1.01 -9.35 -19.66
C ARG A 7 2.37 -8.70 -19.95
N VAL A 8 3.20 -9.33 -20.77
CA VAL A 8 4.54 -8.86 -21.13
C VAL A 8 4.59 -8.47 -22.61
N ASP A 9 5.10 -7.28 -22.88
CA ASP A 9 5.43 -6.81 -24.22
C ASP A 9 6.86 -7.22 -24.59
N LEU A 10 6.97 -8.32 -25.35
CA LEU A 10 8.26 -8.85 -25.84
C LEU A 10 8.88 -8.00 -26.96
N THR A 11 8.11 -7.07 -27.54
CA THR A 11 8.59 -6.19 -28.61
C THR A 11 9.22 -4.91 -28.08
N TYR A 12 9.10 -4.65 -26.77
CA TYR A 12 9.60 -3.46 -26.12
C TYR A 12 11.12 -3.34 -26.24
N ARG A 13 11.58 -2.16 -26.69
CA ARG A 13 13.00 -1.81 -26.81
C ARG A 13 13.35 -0.78 -25.74
N ALA A 14 14.23 -1.18 -24.82
CA ALA A 14 14.73 -0.35 -23.72
C ALA A 14 15.87 0.58 -24.14
N SER A 15 16.54 0.28 -25.27
CA SER A 15 17.59 1.11 -25.86
C SER A 15 17.70 0.89 -27.37
N ASN A 16 18.42 1.80 -28.04
CA ASN A 16 18.75 1.68 -29.47
C ASN A 16 20.05 0.86 -29.72
N ASP A 17 20.79 0.53 -28.66
CA ASP A 17 21.99 -0.32 -28.73
C ASP A 17 21.58 -1.78 -28.99
N PRO A 18 21.98 -2.40 -30.12
CA PRO A 18 21.59 -3.76 -30.48
C PRO A 18 21.94 -4.81 -29.41
N LEU A 19 23.01 -4.60 -28.64
CA LEU A 19 23.44 -5.54 -27.59
C LEU A 19 22.63 -5.41 -26.30
N LYS A 20 21.86 -4.33 -26.16
CA LYS A 20 21.13 -3.98 -24.93
C LYS A 20 19.65 -3.67 -25.19
N MET A 21 19.17 -3.87 -26.42
CA MET A 21 17.85 -3.39 -26.85
C MET A 21 16.69 -4.00 -26.04
N HIS A 22 16.80 -5.27 -25.63
CA HIS A 22 15.77 -5.97 -24.85
C HIS A 22 16.19 -6.21 -23.39
N ARG A 23 17.06 -5.36 -22.82
CA ARG A 23 17.56 -5.52 -21.45
C ARG A 23 16.53 -5.26 -20.34
N ALA A 24 15.31 -4.84 -20.69
CA ALA A 24 14.27 -4.54 -19.72
C ALA A 24 12.94 -5.18 -20.12
N LEU A 25 12.20 -5.62 -19.11
CA LEU A 25 10.88 -6.20 -19.23
C LEU A 25 9.82 -5.10 -19.17
N ARG A 26 8.89 -5.07 -20.13
CA ARG A 26 7.71 -4.20 -20.08
C ARG A 26 6.48 -5.01 -19.72
N ILE A 27 5.91 -4.72 -18.56
CA ILE A 27 4.64 -5.29 -18.10
C ILE A 27 3.51 -4.34 -18.50
N VAL A 28 2.50 -4.87 -19.16
CA VAL A 28 1.32 -4.13 -19.63
C VAL A 28 0.20 -4.30 -18.61
N LYS A 29 -0.38 -3.18 -18.15
CA LYS A 29 -1.47 -3.15 -17.15
C LYS A 29 -1.14 -3.95 -15.88
N PRO A 30 -0.14 -3.50 -15.09
CA PRO A 30 0.19 -4.15 -13.83
C PRO A 30 -0.99 -4.11 -12.85
N ASN A 31 -1.12 -5.15 -12.04
CA ASN A 31 -2.15 -5.32 -11.02
C ASN A 31 -1.54 -5.89 -9.73
N THR A 32 -2.29 -5.95 -8.63
CA THR A 32 -1.72 -6.29 -7.33
C THR A 32 -1.25 -7.76 -7.24
N ASP A 33 -1.88 -8.68 -7.98
CA ASP A 33 -1.50 -10.11 -8.01
C ASP A 33 -0.09 -10.36 -8.54
N ILE A 34 0.47 -9.45 -9.34
CA ILE A 34 1.86 -9.58 -9.81
C ILE A 34 2.88 -8.97 -8.83
N SER A 35 2.47 -8.48 -7.67
CA SER A 35 3.41 -8.05 -6.62
C SER A 35 4.16 -9.26 -6.07
N GLY A 36 5.45 -9.10 -5.79
CA GLY A 36 6.29 -10.18 -5.26
C GLY A 36 7.76 -10.00 -5.58
N ASP A 37 8.53 -11.06 -5.32
CA ASP A 37 9.95 -11.09 -5.62
C ASP A 37 10.21 -11.51 -7.06
N TYR A 38 11.00 -10.70 -7.76
CA TYR A 38 11.38 -10.91 -9.14
C TYR A 38 12.86 -11.25 -9.20
N THR A 39 13.18 -12.42 -9.72
CA THR A 39 14.56 -12.87 -9.95
C THR A 39 14.89 -12.72 -11.43
N CYS A 40 15.92 -11.93 -11.71
CA CYS A 40 16.59 -11.92 -13.01
C CYS A 40 17.70 -12.96 -12.97
N VAL A 41 17.75 -13.86 -13.96
CA VAL A 41 18.80 -14.87 -14.13
C VAL A 41 19.44 -14.65 -15.49
N VAL A 42 20.77 -14.53 -15.51
CA VAL A 42 21.57 -14.37 -16.73
C VAL A 42 22.55 -15.52 -16.80
N SER A 43 22.40 -16.36 -17.82
CA SER A 43 23.24 -17.55 -17.99
C SER A 43 24.07 -17.43 -19.26
N THR A 44 25.35 -17.74 -19.14
CA THR A 44 26.31 -17.91 -20.24
C THR A 44 26.72 -19.39 -20.32
N PHE A 45 27.60 -19.74 -21.26
CA PHE A 45 28.11 -21.11 -21.34
C PHE A 45 28.95 -21.52 -20.11
N MET A 46 29.60 -20.56 -19.44
CA MET A 46 30.54 -20.82 -18.35
C MET A 46 29.97 -20.51 -16.96
N GLU A 47 29.06 -19.54 -16.87
CA GLU A 47 28.58 -19.00 -15.59
C GLU A 47 27.13 -18.52 -15.68
N GLU A 48 26.44 -18.59 -14.55
CA GLU A 48 25.11 -18.03 -14.33
C GLU A 48 25.16 -17.06 -13.14
N ASP A 49 24.61 -15.86 -13.31
CA ASP A 49 24.40 -14.89 -12.22
C ASP A 49 22.91 -14.60 -12.06
N SER A 50 22.49 -14.32 -10.83
CA SER A 50 21.09 -14.00 -10.53
C SER A 50 20.95 -12.89 -9.49
N ARG A 51 19.90 -12.08 -9.67
CA ARG A 51 19.56 -10.99 -8.76
C ARG A 51 18.06 -10.96 -8.52
N THR A 52 17.67 -10.96 -7.24
CA THR A 52 16.28 -10.86 -6.81
C THR A 52 15.97 -9.47 -6.30
N LYS A 53 14.80 -8.93 -6.67
CA LYS A 53 14.27 -7.67 -6.14
C LYS A 53 12.76 -7.73 -5.99
N GLN A 54 12.25 -7.14 -4.93
CA GLN A 54 10.82 -7.03 -4.68
C GLN A 54 10.19 -5.93 -5.55
N MET A 55 9.04 -6.23 -6.14
CA MET A 55 8.17 -5.27 -6.84
C MET A 55 6.79 -5.27 -6.18
N ILE A 56 6.29 -4.09 -5.82
CA ILE A 56 4.96 -3.90 -5.24
C ILE A 56 4.16 -3.00 -6.17
N VAL A 57 2.96 -3.43 -6.54
CA VAL A 57 2.01 -2.61 -7.30
C VAL A 57 1.08 -1.93 -6.31
N PHE A 58 1.08 -0.59 -6.28
CA PHE A 58 0.23 0.20 -5.40
C PHE A 58 -1.12 0.49 -6.03
N VAL A 59 -2.18 0.40 -5.23
CA VAL A 59 -3.55 0.77 -5.60
C VAL A 59 -4.05 1.79 -4.59
N PRO A 60 -4.53 2.96 -5.03
CA PRO A 60 -5.12 3.94 -4.12
C PRO A 60 -6.44 3.44 -3.56
N GLU A 61 -6.91 4.07 -2.48
CA GLU A 61 -8.22 3.81 -1.94
C GLU A 61 -9.32 4.10 -2.95
N THR A 62 -10.36 3.27 -2.93
CA THR A 62 -11.58 3.47 -3.71
C THR A 62 -12.56 4.37 -2.97
N ASN A 63 -12.56 4.30 -1.64
CA ASN A 63 -13.43 5.09 -0.78
C ASN A 63 -12.67 5.48 0.50
N PHE A 64 -12.83 6.72 0.91
CA PHE A 64 -12.32 7.24 2.18
C PHE A 64 -13.49 7.77 3.01
N ARG A 65 -13.58 7.36 4.28
CA ARG A 65 -14.66 7.72 5.20
C ARG A 65 -14.09 8.23 6.51
N LEU A 66 -14.52 9.43 6.89
CA LEU A 66 -14.32 10.01 8.22
C LEU A 66 -15.70 10.28 8.83
N ILE A 67 -16.08 9.50 9.83
CA ILE A 67 -17.39 9.56 10.48
C ILE A 67 -17.19 9.99 11.93
N GLN A 68 -18.00 10.95 12.39
CA GLN A 68 -17.98 11.42 13.77
C GLN A 68 -19.36 11.20 14.39
N ASN A 69 -19.41 10.45 15.48
CA ASN A 69 -20.63 10.17 16.22
C ASN A 69 -20.50 10.74 17.64
N LYS A 70 -21.48 11.54 18.06
CA LYS A 70 -21.58 11.98 19.45
C LYS A 70 -22.26 10.88 20.26
N THR A 71 -21.64 10.48 21.35
CA THR A 71 -22.20 9.53 22.32
C THR A 71 -22.94 10.29 23.42
N ASP A 72 -23.90 9.65 24.07
CA ASP A 72 -24.66 10.24 25.19
C ASP A 72 -23.77 10.64 26.38
N ASP A 73 -22.61 9.99 26.54
CA ASP A 73 -21.61 10.26 27.59
C ASP A 73 -20.68 11.46 27.27
N ASP A 74 -21.10 12.38 26.41
CA ASP A 74 -20.31 13.55 25.95
C ASP A 74 -18.95 13.21 25.30
N THR A 75 -18.77 11.94 24.89
CA THR A 75 -17.63 11.47 24.11
C THR A 75 -17.90 11.59 22.62
N VAL A 76 -16.84 11.81 21.83
CA VAL A 76 -16.90 11.84 20.37
C VAL A 76 -16.18 10.61 19.83
N ASN A 77 -16.90 9.74 19.13
CA ASN A 77 -16.33 8.61 18.42
C ASN A 77 -15.97 9.04 16.99
N VAL A 78 -14.71 8.84 16.59
CA VAL A 78 -14.21 9.17 15.26
C VAL A 78 -13.78 7.88 14.56
N ILE A 79 -14.43 7.57 13.44
CA ILE A 79 -14.11 6.41 12.60
C ILE A 79 -13.44 6.91 11.34
N CYS A 80 -12.23 6.40 11.07
CA CYS A 80 -11.48 6.67 9.85
C CYS A 80 -11.27 5.34 9.11
N ALA A 81 -11.68 5.26 7.84
CA ALA A 81 -11.58 4.05 7.04
C ALA A 81 -11.23 4.37 5.58
N ALA A 82 -10.36 3.56 5.00
CA ALA A 82 -9.98 3.61 3.58
C ALA A 82 -10.13 2.23 2.97
N ASP A 83 -11.04 2.08 2.00
CA ASP A 83 -11.35 0.79 1.38
C ASP A 83 -10.64 0.62 0.03
N GLY A 84 -10.15 -0.59 -0.24
CA GLY A 84 -9.62 -0.96 -1.55
C GLY A 84 -8.20 -0.47 -1.87
N ALA A 85 -7.53 0.17 -0.90
CA ALA A 85 -6.12 0.52 -1.01
C ALA A 85 -5.22 -0.72 -0.85
N PHE A 86 -4.12 -0.76 -1.59
CA PHE A 86 -3.08 -1.77 -1.45
C PHE A 86 -1.67 -1.17 -1.62
N PRO A 87 -0.69 -1.50 -0.76
CA PRO A 87 -0.83 -2.24 0.50
C PRO A 87 -1.77 -1.54 1.50
N GLU A 88 -2.07 -2.19 2.62
CA GLU A 88 -2.92 -1.62 3.66
C GLU A 88 -2.42 -0.22 4.09
N PRO A 89 -3.26 0.82 4.03
CA PRO A 89 -2.84 2.18 4.29
C PRO A 89 -2.68 2.43 5.80
N ASN A 90 -1.71 3.28 6.15
CA ASN A 90 -1.56 3.76 7.52
C ASN A 90 -2.36 5.07 7.68
N LEU A 91 -3.38 5.06 8.53
CA LEU A 91 -4.27 6.20 8.75
C LEU A 91 -3.90 6.92 10.05
N THR A 92 -3.64 8.21 9.96
CA THR A 92 -3.35 9.06 11.13
C THR A 92 -4.36 10.20 11.23
N LEU A 93 -4.91 10.40 12.42
CA LEU A 93 -5.84 11.49 12.74
C LEU A 93 -5.07 12.60 13.45
N THR A 94 -5.10 13.81 12.90
CA THR A 94 -4.48 14.99 13.52
C THR A 94 -5.54 16.07 13.76
N THR A 95 -5.61 16.55 15.00
CA THR A 95 -6.47 17.68 15.36
C THR A 95 -5.66 18.97 15.25
N PRO A 96 -6.14 20.01 14.55
CA PRO A 96 -5.47 21.31 14.56
C PRO A 96 -5.49 21.86 15.98
N GLU A 97 -4.33 22.27 16.48
CA GLU A 97 -4.17 22.88 17.78
C GLU A 97 -4.96 24.20 17.81
N ARG A 98 -6.12 24.18 18.48
CA ARG A 98 -6.74 25.41 18.97
C ARG A 98 -6.54 25.44 20.48
N ASP A 99 -5.92 26.52 20.96
CA ASP A 99 -5.81 26.87 22.35
C ASP A 99 -7.21 27.16 22.93
N TYR A 100 -7.93 26.10 23.30
CA TYR A 100 -9.08 26.22 24.19
C TYR A 100 -8.73 25.52 25.50
N ALA A 101 -8.43 26.36 26.49
CA ALA A 101 -8.18 25.93 27.86
C ALA A 101 -9.40 25.17 28.40
N GLY A 102 -9.21 23.90 28.76
CA GLY A 102 -10.06 23.24 29.75
C GLY A 102 -10.80 21.95 29.36
N HIS A 103 -10.54 21.30 28.22
CA HIS A 103 -11.07 19.95 27.97
C HIS A 103 -9.93 18.95 27.73
N SER A 104 -9.94 17.88 28.52
CA SER A 104 -9.02 16.73 28.42
C SER A 104 -9.05 16.18 26.99
N ARG A 105 -7.89 16.14 26.34
CA ARG A 105 -7.71 15.69 24.96
C ARG A 105 -7.43 14.19 24.95
N ASP A 106 -8.39 13.38 24.52
CA ASP A 106 -8.17 11.96 24.26
C ASP A 106 -7.53 11.78 22.88
N ILE A 107 -6.30 11.24 22.83
CA ILE A 107 -5.63 10.88 21.58
C ILE A 107 -6.12 9.49 21.17
N THR A 108 -6.96 9.40 20.14
CA THR A 108 -7.41 8.12 19.59
C THR A 108 -6.52 7.72 18.43
N SER A 109 -5.64 6.73 18.64
CA SER A 109 -4.94 6.04 17.55
C SER A 109 -5.84 4.91 17.02
N CYS A 110 -6.36 5.05 15.81
CA CYS A 110 -7.14 4.00 15.16
C CYS A 110 -6.21 3.04 14.43
N LEU A 111 -6.01 1.82 14.95
CA LEU A 111 -5.41 0.72 14.20
C LEU A 111 -6.53 -0.06 13.52
N TYR A 112 -6.59 -0.03 12.18
CA TYR A 112 -7.51 -0.87 11.42
C TYR A 112 -6.98 -2.31 11.39
N ASN A 113 -7.77 -3.29 11.85
CA ASN A 113 -7.40 -4.70 11.80
C ASN A 113 -8.34 -5.42 10.83
N GLN A 114 -7.82 -5.82 9.67
CA GLN A 114 -8.60 -6.32 8.52
C GLN A 114 -9.27 -7.70 8.77
N THR A 115 -9.02 -8.35 9.91
CA THR A 115 -9.56 -9.66 10.29
C THR A 115 -10.69 -9.62 11.32
N ASP A 116 -10.99 -8.45 11.91
CA ASP A 116 -12.08 -8.27 12.88
C ASP A 116 -12.78 -6.92 12.65
N PRO A 117 -14.07 -6.87 12.27
CA PRO A 117 -14.80 -5.62 12.10
C PRO A 117 -15.03 -4.86 13.42
N THR A 118 -14.57 -5.37 14.56
CA THR A 118 -14.54 -4.64 15.83
C THR A 118 -13.18 -3.96 16.04
N LEU A 119 -13.13 -2.65 15.79
CA LEU A 119 -11.97 -1.82 16.09
C LEU A 119 -11.91 -1.55 17.60
N SER A 120 -10.89 -2.07 18.26
CA SER A 120 -10.50 -1.66 19.60
C SER A 120 -9.79 -0.30 19.52
N CYS A 121 -10.53 0.78 19.76
CA CYS A 121 -9.94 2.10 19.96
C CYS A 121 -9.41 2.18 21.41
N ILE A 122 -8.09 2.08 21.58
CA ILE A 122 -7.47 2.34 22.88
C ILE A 122 -7.41 3.85 23.06
N SER A 123 -8.24 4.39 23.95
CA SER A 123 -8.15 5.78 24.39
C SER A 123 -7.07 5.90 25.46
N TRP A 124 -6.02 6.68 25.19
CA TRP A 124 -5.04 7.05 26.21
C TRP A 124 -5.45 8.38 26.83
N LYS A 125 -5.78 8.34 28.12
CA LYS A 125 -5.96 9.53 28.94
C LYS A 125 -4.61 9.87 29.58
N LEU A 126 -4.05 11.03 29.27
CA LEU A 126 -2.87 11.58 29.95
C LEU A 126 -3.24 12.10 31.34
#